data_AF-A0A4Z1BRV1-F1
#
_entry.id   AF-A0A4Z1BRV1-F1
#
_cell.length_a   1.000
_cell.length_b   1.000
_cell.length_c   1.000
_cell.angle_alpha   90.00
_cell.angle_beta   90.00
_cell.angle_gamma   90.00
#
_symmetry.space_group_name_H-M   'P 1'
#
loop_
_entity.id
_entity.type
_entity.pdbx_description
1 polymer ?
#
loop_
_entity_poly.entity_id
_entity_poly.type
_entity_poly.pdbx_seq_one_letter_code
_entity_poly.pdbx_strand_id
1 'polypeptide(L)'
;MNYIDLYVQHFLKIIIKQNINEYRAALDNKLNSIERYIAYLKTKKLQMNKLIDSLTATLENKYIDVTNMYNIKNAQEINNCEIESLKSQLDMFEAYCARIEADIHRCARERITTKGQCDIIEQISIVA
;
A
#
# COMPACT_ATOMS: atom_id res chain seq x y z
N MET A 1 -50.63 -21.28 -13.36
CA MET A 1 -49.37 -21.28 -12.58
C MET A 1 -49.60 -22.12 -11.34
N ASN A 2 -48.75 -23.11 -11.09
CA ASN A 2 -48.90 -23.99 -9.93
C ASN A 2 -48.55 -23.19 -8.67
N TYR A 3 -49.25 -23.43 -7.56
CA TYR A 3 -48.95 -22.81 -6.25
C TYR A 3 -47.50 -23.06 -5.83
N ILE A 4 -46.96 -24.24 -6.18
CA ILE A 4 -45.56 -24.59 -5.96
C ILE A 4 -44.61 -23.69 -6.77
N ASP A 5 -44.95 -23.33 -8.01
CA ASP A 5 -44.11 -22.44 -8.84
C ASP A 5 -44.00 -21.04 -8.21
N LEU A 6 -45.13 -20.50 -7.72
CA LEU A 6 -45.19 -19.21 -7.03
C LEU A 6 -44.38 -19.22 -5.74
N TYR A 7 -44.48 -20.29 -4.95
CA TYR A 7 -43.71 -20.46 -3.73
C TYR A 7 -42.21 -20.51 -4.01
N VAL A 8 -41.78 -21.31 -4.99
CA VAL A 8 -40.37 -21.44 -5.37
C VAL A 8 -39.82 -20.11 -5.89
N GLN A 9 -40.57 -19.39 -6.74
CA GLN A 9 -40.17 -18.07 -7.23
C GLN A 9 -40.01 -17.06 -6.09
N HIS A 10 -40.94 -17.03 -5.13
CA HIS A 10 -40.87 -16.14 -3.98
C HIS A 10 -39.67 -16.47 -3.08
N PHE A 11 -39.46 -17.76 -2.80
CA PHE A 11 -38.33 -18.24 -2.01
C PHE A 11 -36.99 -17.86 -2.66
N LEU A 12 -36.84 -18.13 -3.96
CA LEU A 12 -35.62 -17.78 -4.70
C LEU A 12 -35.36 -16.28 -4.68
N LYS A 13 -36.40 -15.45 -4.82
CA LYS A 13 -36.27 -13.99 -4.75
C LYS A 13 -35.72 -13.51 -3.40
N ILE A 14 -36.20 -14.09 -2.30
CA ILE A 14 -35.70 -13.77 -0.96
C ILE A 14 -34.23 -14.15 -0.83
N ILE A 15 -33.87 -15.38 -1.22
CA ILE A 15 -32.49 -15.89 -1.12
C ILE A 15 -31.53 -15.06 -1.98
N ILE A 16 -31.91 -14.74 -3.22
CA ILE A 16 -31.09 -13.91 -4.12
C ILE A 16 -30.86 -12.52 -3.50
N LYS A 17 -31.92 -11.88 -2.99
CA LYS A 17 -31.81 -10.57 -2.35
C LYS A 17 -30.90 -10.59 -1.12
N GLN A 18 -31.00 -11.63 -0.31
CA GLN A 18 -30.14 -11.79 0.87
C GLN A 18 -28.67 -11.98 0.46
N ASN A 19 -28.39 -12.86 -0.49
CA ASN A 19 -27.02 -13.08 -0.99
C ASN A 19 -26.40 -11.82 -1.59
N ILE A 20 -27.18 -11.02 -2.34
CA ILE A 20 -26.72 -9.73 -2.89
C ILE A 20 -26.30 -8.78 -1.75
N ASN A 21 -27.11 -8.69 -0.70
CA ASN A 21 -26.82 -7.81 0.44
C ASN A 21 -25.58 -8.27 1.21
N GLU A 22 -25.46 -9.57 1.47
CA GLU A 22 -24.29 -10.14 2.15
C GLU A 22 -23.01 -9.90 1.35
N TYR A 23 -23.06 -10.12 0.03
CA TYR A 23 -21.90 -9.91 -0.82
C TYR A 23 -21.54 -8.43 -0.96
N ARG A 24 -22.53 -7.52 -1.02
CA ARG A 24 -22.30 -6.07 -0.97
C ARG A 24 -21.56 -5.67 0.32
N ALA A 25 -22.04 -6.13 1.47
CA ALA A 25 -21.38 -5.85 2.75
C ALA A 25 -19.95 -6.40 2.81
N ALA A 26 -19.70 -7.58 2.25
CA ALA A 26 -18.36 -8.14 2.15
C ALA A 26 -17.43 -7.30 1.26
N LEU A 27 -17.93 -6.82 0.12
CA LEU A 27 -17.17 -5.94 -0.78
C LEU A 27 -16.86 -4.58 -0.14
N ASP A 28 -17.82 -3.98 0.56
CA ASP A 28 -17.62 -2.71 1.27
C ASP A 28 -16.55 -2.83 2.35
N ASN A 29 -16.61 -3.91 3.15
CA ASN A 29 -15.59 -4.21 4.14
C ASN A 29 -14.21 -4.38 3.51
N LYS A 30 -14.15 -5.08 2.37
CA LYS A 30 -12.91 -5.28 1.62
C LYS A 30 -12.35 -3.96 1.10
N LEU A 31 -13.17 -3.11 0.48
CA LEU A 31 -12.78 -1.78 0.00
C LEU A 31 -12.21 -0.93 1.13
N ASN A 32 -12.92 -0.84 2.25
CA ASN A 32 -12.47 -0.11 3.43
C ASN A 32 -11.13 -0.65 3.96
N SER A 33 -10.95 -1.97 3.99
CA SER A 33 -9.69 -2.58 4.43
C SER A 33 -8.51 -2.22 3.51
N ILE A 34 -8.72 -2.22 2.19
CA ILE A 34 -7.72 -1.85 1.19
C ILE A 34 -7.35 -0.36 1.36
N GLU A 35 -8.34 0.51 1.52
CA GLU A 35 -8.10 1.95 1.67
C GLU A 35 -7.34 2.28 2.95
N ARG A 36 -7.72 1.66 4.08
CA ARG A 36 -6.99 1.81 5.34
C ARG A 36 -5.55 1.31 5.23
N TYR A 37 -5.34 0.20 4.53
CA TYR A 37 -3.99 -0.34 4.34
C TYR A 37 -3.13 0.55 3.43
N ILE A 38 -3.69 1.11 2.35
CA ILE A 38 -3.00 2.11 1.52
C ILE A 38 -2.62 3.34 2.36
N ALA A 39 -3.53 3.84 3.20
CA ALA A 39 -3.26 4.97 4.07
C ALA A 39 -2.12 4.67 5.06
N TYR A 40 -2.14 3.48 5.67
CA TYR A 40 -1.06 3.01 6.53
C TYR A 40 0.29 2.97 5.81
N LEU A 41 0.34 2.39 4.61
CA LEU A 41 1.56 2.31 3.80
C LEU A 41 2.10 3.69 3.43
N LYS A 42 1.24 4.64 3.07
CA LYS A 42 1.63 6.03 2.81
C LYS A 42 2.26 6.70 4.04
N THR A 43 1.65 6.54 5.21
CA THR A 43 2.21 7.06 6.47
C THR A 43 3.57 6.44 6.78
N LYS A 44 3.70 5.12 6.58
CA LYS A 44 4.96 4.41 6.79
C LYS A 44 6.06 4.88 5.84
N LYS A 45 5.73 5.09 4.55
CA LYS A 45 6.66 5.65 3.57
C LYS A 45 7.13 7.05 3.97
N LEU A 46 6.21 7.89 4.44
CA LEU A 46 6.57 9.24 4.92
C LEU A 46 7.55 9.20 6.11
N GLN A 47 7.32 8.30 7.06
CA GLN A 47 8.25 8.11 8.19
C GLN A 47 9.61 7.61 7.71
N MET A 48 9.63 6.69 6.74
CA MET A 48 10.88 6.16 6.21
C MET A 48 11.67 7.22 5.46
N ASN A 49 11.01 8.07 4.66
CA ASN A 49 11.66 9.18 3.98
C ASN A 49 12.32 10.15 4.97
N LYS A 50 11.67 10.44 6.11
CA LYS A 50 12.29 11.28 7.16
C LYS A 50 13.56 10.65 7.75
N LEU A 51 13.59 9.32 7.88
CA LEU A 51 14.78 8.62 8.35
C LEU A 51 15.90 8.68 7.31
N ILE A 52 15.56 8.50 6.03
CA ILE A 52 16.49 8.68 4.91
C ILE A 52 17.07 10.10 4.95
N ASP A 53 16.24 11.13 5.01
CA ASP A 53 16.69 12.53 5.06
C ASP A 53 17.66 12.78 6.24
N SER A 54 17.33 12.25 7.42
CA SER A 54 18.17 12.37 8.61
C SER A 54 19.52 11.63 8.45
N LEU A 55 19.52 10.46 7.82
CA LEU A 55 20.74 9.66 7.60
C LEU A 55 21.60 10.29 6.51
N THR A 56 21.01 10.83 5.45
CA THR A 56 21.70 11.57 4.40
C THR A 56 22.41 12.78 4.97
N ALA A 57 21.73 13.60 5.79
CA ALA A 57 22.37 14.73 6.48
C ALA A 57 23.52 14.27 7.41
N THR A 58 23.34 13.13 8.11
CA THR A 58 24.39 12.56 8.96
C THR A 58 25.60 12.12 8.14
N LEU A 59 25.37 11.49 6.99
CA LEU A 59 26.41 11.05 6.07
C LEU A 59 27.18 12.24 5.49
N GLU A 60 26.48 13.28 5.05
CA GLU A 60 27.07 14.52 4.54
C GLU A 60 27.96 15.19 5.60
N ASN A 61 27.47 15.32 6.83
CA ASN A 61 28.26 15.85 7.95
C ASN A 61 29.50 15.01 8.20
N LYS A 62 29.38 13.67 8.15
CA LYS A 62 30.53 12.78 8.35
C LYS A 62 31.58 12.95 7.24
N TYR A 63 31.15 13.14 6.00
CA TYR A 63 32.08 13.47 4.91
C TYR A 63 32.82 14.78 5.15
N ILE A 64 32.13 15.82 5.63
CA ILE A 64 32.73 17.12 5.98
C ILE A 64 33.77 16.93 7.09
N ASP A 65 33.42 16.23 8.17
CA ASP A 65 34.30 15.98 9.31
C ASP A 65 35.59 15.27 8.89
N VAL A 66 35.47 14.20 8.09
CA VAL A 66 36.61 13.43 7.61
C VAL A 66 37.49 14.26 6.67
N THR A 67 36.87 15.03 5.76
CA THR A 67 37.58 15.93 4.85
C THR A 67 38.39 16.97 5.60
N ASN A 68 37.78 17.58 6.64
CA ASN A 68 38.43 18.57 7.47
C ASN A 68 39.55 17.95 8.31
N MET A 69 39.31 16.80 8.94
CA MET A 69 40.27 16.12 9.83
C MET A 69 41.57 15.74 9.10
N TYR A 70 41.46 15.27 7.85
CA TYR A 70 42.62 14.89 7.05
C TYR A 70 43.10 15.99 6.09
N ASN A 71 42.55 17.21 6.18
CA ASN A 71 42.87 18.35 5.30
C ASN A 71 42.84 17.97 3.80
N ILE A 72 41.80 17.23 3.42
CA ILE A 72 41.61 16.73 2.07
C ILE A 72 41.24 17.91 1.17
N LYS A 73 42.13 18.28 0.24
CA LYS A 73 41.96 19.45 -0.64
C LYS A 73 41.45 19.11 -2.04
N ASN A 74 41.55 17.85 -2.43
CA ASN A 74 41.17 17.35 -3.75
C ASN A 74 40.26 16.13 -3.59
N ALA A 75 39.47 15.84 -4.62
CA ALA A 75 38.65 14.63 -4.65
C ALA A 75 39.55 13.38 -4.53
N GLN A 76 39.30 12.58 -3.50
CA GLN A 76 39.96 11.31 -3.27
C GLN A 76 38.99 10.34 -2.59
N GLU A 77 39.28 9.05 -2.68
CA GLU A 77 38.49 8.02 -2.03
C GLU A 77 38.63 8.11 -0.51
N ILE A 78 37.48 8.18 0.18
CA ILE A 78 37.43 8.23 1.65
C ILE A 78 37.01 6.85 2.15
N ASN A 79 38.00 6.09 2.63
CA ASN A 79 37.77 4.79 3.26
C ASN A 79 37.47 4.98 4.74
N ASN A 80 36.20 5.12 5.08
CA ASN A 80 35.72 5.26 6.45
C ASN A 80 34.58 4.27 6.73
N CYS A 81 34.77 3.39 7.71
CA CYS A 81 33.81 2.34 8.04
C CYS A 81 32.42 2.88 8.45
N GLU A 82 32.36 4.05 9.09
CA GLU A 82 31.07 4.66 9.46
C GLU A 82 30.34 5.21 8.23
N ILE A 83 31.07 5.81 7.28
CA ILE A 83 30.50 6.27 6.00
C ILE A 83 29.91 5.08 5.24
N GLU A 84 30.63 3.96 5.14
CA GLU A 84 30.11 2.75 4.48
C GLU A 84 28.91 2.14 5.22
N SER A 85 28.91 2.16 6.56
CA SER A 85 27.75 1.72 7.35
C SER A 85 26.52 2.59 7.11
N LEU A 86 26.69 3.92 7.05
CA LEU A 86 25.61 4.85 6.76
C LEU A 86 25.06 4.66 5.34
N LYS A 87 25.92 4.46 4.33
CA LYS A 87 25.49 4.12 2.97
C LYS A 87 24.67 2.84 2.94
N SER A 88 25.15 1.77 3.56
CA SER A 88 24.43 0.49 3.58
C SER A 88 23.07 0.60 4.27
N GLN A 89 22.95 1.42 5.31
CA GLN A 89 21.66 1.70 5.96
C GLN A 89 20.72 2.48 5.04
N LEU A 90 21.22 3.51 4.33
CA LEU A 90 20.44 4.25 3.33
C LEU A 90 19.92 3.32 2.23
N ASP A 91 20.78 2.48 1.66
CA ASP A 91 20.40 1.49 0.64
C ASP A 91 19.26 0.58 1.12
N MET A 92 19.35 0.11 2.38
CA MET A 92 18.32 -0.73 2.98
C MET A 92 16.98 0.01 3.10
N PHE A 93 17.00 1.27 3.53
CA PHE A 93 15.78 2.08 3.68
C PHE A 93 15.17 2.45 2.33
N GLU A 94 15.97 2.78 1.34
CA GLU A 94 15.52 3.04 -0.03
C GLU A 94 14.88 1.80 -0.66
N ALA A 95 15.52 0.65 -0.51
CA ALA A 95 14.95 -0.63 -0.94
C ALA A 95 13.61 -0.93 -0.25
N TYR A 96 13.48 -0.58 1.04
CA TYR A 96 12.23 -0.71 1.76
C TYR A 96 11.15 0.24 1.23
N CYS A 97 11.49 1.51 0.96
CA CYS A 97 10.58 2.48 0.34
C CYS A 97 10.08 1.99 -1.02
N ALA A 98 10.96 1.42 -1.86
CA ALA A 98 10.59 0.85 -3.15
C ALA A 98 9.58 -0.30 -3.00
N ARG A 99 9.75 -1.16 -1.97
CA ARG A 99 8.79 -2.23 -1.65
C ARG A 99 7.43 -1.67 -1.21
N ILE A 100 7.41 -0.65 -0.35
CA ILE A 100 6.16 0.01 0.06
C ILE A 100 5.43 0.57 -1.17
N GLU A 101 6.15 1.19 -2.10
CA GLU A 101 5.54 1.75 -3.32
C GLU A 101 4.91 0.65 -4.19
N ALA A 102 5.63 -0.47 -4.37
CA ALA A 102 5.10 -1.63 -5.09
C ALA A 102 3.83 -2.20 -4.42
N ASP A 103 3.81 -2.26 -3.09
CA ASP A 103 2.63 -2.70 -2.33
C ASP A 103 1.45 -1.73 -2.49
N ILE A 104 1.69 -0.41 -2.46
CA ILE A 104 0.66 0.61 -2.73
C ILE A 104 0.06 0.40 -4.13
N HIS A 105 0.90 0.19 -5.14
CA HIS A 105 0.44 -0.07 -6.51
C HIS A 105 -0.38 -1.37 -6.61
N ARG A 106 0.04 -2.43 -5.91
CA ARG A 106 -0.73 -3.68 -5.84
C ARG A 106 -2.11 -3.43 -5.23
N CYS A 107 -2.17 -2.77 -4.09
CA CYS A 107 -3.43 -2.46 -3.40
C CYS A 107 -4.34 -1.56 -4.25
N ALA A 108 -3.76 -0.60 -5.00
CA ALA A 108 -4.52 0.25 -5.91
C ALA A 108 -5.20 -0.55 -7.03
N ARG A 109 -4.52 -1.56 -7.59
CA ARG A 109 -5.12 -2.48 -8.57
C ARG A 109 -6.25 -3.30 -7.95
N GLU A 110 -6.01 -3.88 -6.77
CA GLU A 110 -7.03 -4.64 -6.04
C GLU A 110 -8.27 -3.80 -5.71
N ARG A 111 -8.08 -2.51 -5.37
CA ARG A 111 -9.17 -1.55 -5.16
C ARG A 111 -10.02 -1.37 -6.41
N ILE A 112 -9.38 -1.19 -7.58
CA ILE A 112 -10.08 -1.04 -8.87
C ILE A 112 -10.90 -2.30 -9.17
N THR A 113 -10.30 -3.49 -9.02
CA THR A 113 -11.01 -4.75 -9.22
C THR A 113 -12.20 -4.89 -8.27
N THR A 114 -12.01 -4.58 -6.98
CA THR A 114 -13.08 -4.67 -5.98
C THR A 114 -14.20 -3.68 -6.28
N LYS A 115 -13.88 -2.46 -6.72
CA LYS A 115 -14.88 -1.48 -7.16
C LYS A 115 -15.68 -1.98 -8.36
N GLY A 116 -15.02 -2.59 -9.35
CA GLY A 116 -15.71 -3.21 -10.47
C GLY A 116 -16.66 -4.34 -10.04
N GLN A 117 -16.33 -5.09 -8.98
CA GLN A 117 -17.24 -6.08 -8.40
C GLN A 117 -18.45 -5.43 -7.73
N CYS A 118 -18.27 -4.28 -7.06
CA CYS A 118 -19.39 -3.50 -6.51
C CYS A 118 -20.35 -3.05 -7.61
N ASP A 119 -19.82 -2.50 -8.70
CA ASP A 119 -20.62 -2.00 -9.83
C ASP A 119 -21.46 -3.13 -10.45
N ILE A 120 -20.89 -4.33 -10.59
CA ILE A 120 -21.61 -5.51 -11.09
C ILE A 120 -22.74 -5.91 -10.13
N ILE A 121 -22.48 -5.92 -8.82
CA ILE A 121 -23.47 -6.31 -7.81
C ILE A 121 -24.60 -5.29 -7.71
N GLU A 122 -24.30 -4.01 -7.91
CA GLU A 122 -25.30 -2.97 -8.04
C GLU A 122 -26.21 -3.21 -9.24
N GLN A 123 -25.65 -3.54 -10.41
CA GLN A 123 -26.43 -3.91 -11.60
C GLN A 123 -27.30 -5.14 -11.38
N ILE A 124 -26.77 -6.20 -10.77
CA ILE A 124 -27.53 -7.42 -10.44
C ILE A 124 -28.67 -7.09 -9.47
N SER A 125 -28.43 -6.20 -8.50
CA SER A 125 -29.43 -5.77 -7.52
C SER A 125 -30.61 -5.00 -8.15
N ILE A 126 -30.43 -4.37 -9.31
CA ILE A 126 -31.50 -3.63 -10.00
C ILE A 126 -32.46 -4.59 -10.71
N VAL A 127 -31.97 -5.75 -11.15
CA VAL A 127 -32.73 -6.72 -11.95
C VAL A 127 -33.28 -7.91 -11.14
N ALA A 128 -32.88 -8.05 -9.87
CA ALA A 128 -33.29 -9.13 -8.94
C ALA A 128 -34.56 -8.77 -8.11
#